data_AF-A0A376C0X3-F1
#
_entry.id   AF-A0A376C0X3-F1
#
_cell.length_a   1.000
_cell.length_b   1.000
_cell.length_c   1.000
_cell.angle_alpha   90.00
_cell.angle_beta   90.00
_cell.angle_gamma   90.00
#
_symmetry.space_group_name_H-M   'P 1'
#
loop_
_entity.id
_entity.type
_entity.pdbx_description
1 polymer ?
#
loop_
_entity_poly.entity_id
_entity_poly.type
_entity_poly.pdbx_seq_one_letter_code
_entity_poly.pdbx_strand_id
1 'polypeptide(L)'
;MKNIIYNIAGTIGTILLLNFLINLIFVSKNSGEKYVHEYINSCQEVRIKVNPNDKDFLEEKFKRESYFIGTFYFKGLFRGYAGEMIKDEYSGHFFRIVRFDAYGDKFSRPQTYKIENQELIVKVDPLQLNDKKFGTKQNPILVFWYKGANKELMTEMETGEREENGRSIYEHVLLSPTEKEYRYNVEQYLTYVMPKEEFKQRFKNK
;
A
#
# COMPACT_ATOMS: atom_id res chain seq x y z
N MET A 1 -47.04 -15.40 10.32
CA MET A 1 -46.05 -14.35 10.63
C MET A 1 -44.85 -14.86 11.43
N LYS A 2 -45.04 -15.54 12.58
CA LYS A 2 -43.91 -16.06 13.39
C LYS A 2 -42.91 -16.94 12.61
N ASN A 3 -43.37 -17.91 11.81
CA ASN A 3 -42.46 -18.80 11.03
C ASN A 3 -41.61 -18.08 9.99
N ILE A 4 -42.11 -16.97 9.42
CA ILE A 4 -41.34 -16.16 8.45
C ILE A 4 -40.23 -15.39 9.18
N ILE A 5 -40.52 -14.86 10.37
CA ILE A 5 -39.53 -14.14 11.20
C ILE A 5 -38.43 -15.11 11.68
N TYR A 6 -38.76 -16.33 12.08
CA TYR A 6 -37.76 -17.34 12.47
C TYR A 6 -36.87 -17.78 11.31
N ASN A 7 -37.42 -17.93 10.10
CA ASN A 7 -36.63 -18.27 8.92
C ASN A 7 -35.69 -17.12 8.49
N ILE A 8 -36.13 -15.87 8.59
CA ILE A 8 -35.30 -14.69 8.31
C ILE A 8 -34.18 -14.58 9.37
N ALA A 9 -34.51 -14.69 10.65
CA ALA A 9 -33.52 -14.63 11.74
C ALA A 9 -32.49 -15.77 11.65
N GLY A 10 -32.94 -16.99 11.33
CA GLY A 10 -32.05 -18.13 11.12
C GLY A 10 -31.09 -17.92 9.95
N THR A 11 -31.60 -17.41 8.83
CA THR A 11 -30.78 -17.13 7.63
C THR A 11 -29.72 -16.05 7.89
N ILE A 12 -30.10 -14.95 8.54
CA ILE A 12 -29.16 -13.87 8.93
C ILE A 12 -28.10 -14.42 9.90
N GLY A 13 -28.53 -15.21 10.90
CA GLY A 13 -27.61 -15.84 11.86
C GLY A 13 -26.58 -16.74 11.18
N THR A 14 -27.01 -17.59 10.25
CA THR A 14 -26.10 -18.47 9.48
C THR A 14 -25.13 -17.69 8.61
N ILE A 15 -25.57 -16.62 7.93
CA ILE A 15 -24.71 -15.76 7.12
C ILE A 15 -23.66 -15.06 7.97
N LEU A 16 -24.03 -14.55 9.15
CA LEU A 16 -23.09 -13.89 10.07
C LEU A 16 -22.06 -14.89 10.61
N LEU A 17 -22.50 -16.11 10.96
CA LEU A 17 -21.61 -17.15 11.49
C LEU A 17 -20.61 -17.62 10.43
N LEU A 18 -21.06 -17.84 9.19
CA LEU A 18 -20.19 -18.18 8.07
C LEU A 18 -19.16 -17.07 7.78
N ASN A 19 -19.60 -15.81 7.76
CA ASN A 19 -18.67 -14.68 7.60
C ASN A 19 -17.65 -14.59 8.74
N PHE A 20 -18.07 -14.85 9.98
CA PHE A 20 -17.17 -14.90 11.13
C PHE A 20 -16.14 -16.03 11.01
N LEU A 21 -16.57 -17.24 10.63
CA LEU A 21 -15.68 -18.39 10.46
C LEU A 21 -14.73 -18.20 9.28
N ILE A 22 -15.20 -17.65 8.16
CA ILE A 22 -14.36 -17.29 7.01
C ILE A 22 -13.32 -16.25 7.44
N ASN A 23 -13.71 -15.21 8.17
CA ASN A 23 -12.76 -14.23 8.72
C ASN A 23 -11.76 -14.89 9.68
N LEU A 24 -12.20 -15.78 10.56
CA LEU A 24 -11.33 -16.41 11.55
C LEU A 24 -10.29 -17.34 10.91
N ILE A 25 -10.66 -18.06 9.85
CA ILE A 25 -9.80 -19.02 9.15
C ILE A 25 -8.90 -18.30 8.12
N PHE A 26 -9.44 -17.40 7.30
CA PHE A 26 -8.74 -16.78 6.18
C PHE A 26 -8.11 -15.41 6.52
N VAL A 27 -8.58 -14.73 7.56
CA VAL A 27 -8.03 -13.44 8.04
C VAL A 27 -7.21 -13.64 9.30
N SER A 28 -6.37 -14.67 9.30
CA SER A 28 -5.38 -14.80 10.35
C SER A 28 -4.23 -13.82 10.09
N LYS A 29 -4.04 -12.92 11.05
CA LYS A 29 -3.12 -11.79 11.03
C LYS A 29 -1.75 -12.22 11.59
N ASN A 30 -0.68 -11.67 11.03
CA ASN A 30 0.63 -11.73 11.67
C ASN A 30 0.69 -10.73 12.82
N SER A 31 1.60 -10.92 13.78
CA SER A 31 1.90 -9.92 14.81
C SER A 31 2.86 -8.86 14.26
N GLY A 32 2.49 -8.22 13.15
CA GLY A 32 3.35 -7.32 12.40
C GLY A 32 3.81 -6.11 13.21
N GLU A 33 2.98 -5.63 14.14
CA GLU A 33 3.25 -4.50 15.03
C GLU A 33 4.57 -4.64 15.80
N LYS A 34 4.96 -5.87 16.14
CA LYS A 34 6.17 -6.17 16.92
C LYS A 34 7.45 -6.04 16.09
N TYR A 35 7.36 -6.14 14.76
CA TYR A 35 8.52 -6.24 13.87
C TYR A 35 8.65 -5.04 12.92
N VAL A 36 7.80 -4.01 13.06
CA VAL A 36 7.86 -2.79 12.25
C VAL A 36 9.24 -2.14 12.32
N HIS A 37 9.79 -1.97 13.53
CA HIS A 37 11.08 -1.33 13.72
C HIS A 37 12.22 -2.15 13.11
N GLU A 38 12.21 -3.48 13.31
CA GLU A 38 13.19 -4.39 12.72
C GLU A 38 13.15 -4.32 11.18
N TYR A 39 11.95 -4.39 10.59
CA TYR A 39 11.77 -4.29 9.14
C TYR A 39 12.30 -2.96 8.60
N ILE A 40 11.91 -1.83 9.20
CA ILE A 40 12.34 -0.49 8.78
C ILE A 40 13.87 -0.36 8.85
N ASN A 41 14.49 -0.80 9.94
CA ASN A 41 15.95 -0.71 10.11
C ASN A 41 16.71 -1.63 9.15
N SER A 42 16.09 -2.72 8.69
CA SER A 42 16.68 -3.60 7.69
C SER A 42 16.57 -3.07 6.25
N CYS A 43 15.68 -2.11 6.00
CA CYS A 43 15.49 -1.55 4.66
C CYS A 43 16.73 -0.76 4.22
N GLN A 44 17.03 -0.86 2.93
CA GLN A 44 18.12 -0.11 2.29
C GLN A 44 17.57 1.02 1.43
N GLU A 45 18.34 2.10 1.34
CA GLU A 45 18.04 3.21 0.44
C GLU A 45 18.55 2.90 -0.96
N VAL A 46 17.67 3.02 -1.95
CA VAL A 46 18.00 2.85 -3.38
C VAL A 46 17.56 4.10 -4.12
N ARG A 47 18.40 4.56 -5.04
CA ARG A 47 18.05 5.65 -5.96
C ARG A 47 17.41 5.05 -7.20
N ILE A 48 16.22 5.53 -7.56
CA ILE A 48 15.48 5.12 -8.76
C ILE A 48 15.15 6.34 -9.61
N LYS A 49 14.95 6.13 -10.91
CA LYS A 49 14.51 7.14 -11.86
C LYS A 49 13.17 6.75 -12.46
N VAL A 50 12.17 7.62 -12.25
CA VAL A 50 10.79 7.38 -12.72
C VAL A 50 10.69 7.68 -14.21
N ASN A 51 10.42 6.67 -15.03
CA ASN A 51 10.20 6.82 -16.47
C ASN A 51 8.77 7.31 -16.77
N PRO A 52 8.58 8.50 -17.38
CA PRO A 52 7.25 9.01 -17.73
C PRO A 52 6.65 8.37 -19.00
N ASN A 53 7.48 7.76 -19.85
CA ASN A 53 7.12 7.26 -21.16
C ASN A 53 6.72 5.79 -21.12
N ASP A 54 6.75 5.17 -19.94
CA ASP A 54 6.24 3.82 -19.78
C ASP A 54 4.72 3.85 -19.85
N LYS A 55 4.15 3.28 -20.91
CA LYS A 55 2.69 3.15 -21.03
C LYS A 55 2.11 2.32 -19.89
N ASP A 56 2.90 1.44 -19.27
CA ASP A 56 2.48 0.66 -18.10
C ASP A 56 2.31 1.53 -16.86
N PHE A 57 3.10 2.60 -16.72
CA PHE A 57 2.93 3.62 -15.67
C PHE A 57 1.57 4.32 -15.79
N LEU A 58 1.01 4.45 -17.00
CA LEU A 58 -0.29 5.09 -17.24
C LEU A 58 -1.46 4.09 -17.26
N GLU A 59 -1.25 2.87 -17.75
CA GLU A 59 -2.31 1.88 -18.01
C GLU A 59 -2.56 0.90 -16.86
N GLU A 60 -1.57 0.59 -16.02
CA GLU A 60 -1.75 -0.29 -14.85
C GLU A 60 -2.24 0.41 -13.59
N LYS A 61 -2.59 1.70 -13.68
CA LYS A 61 -3.08 2.52 -12.57
C LYS A 61 -4.23 1.88 -11.77
N PHE A 62 -4.96 0.90 -12.32
CA PHE A 62 -6.10 0.26 -11.65
C PHE A 62 -6.36 -1.22 -11.99
N LYS A 63 -5.38 -1.99 -12.54
CA LYS A 63 -5.63 -3.42 -12.82
C LYS A 63 -5.48 -4.27 -11.56
N ARG A 64 -6.60 -4.90 -11.17
CA ARG A 64 -6.85 -5.72 -9.98
C ARG A 64 -6.09 -7.06 -9.92
N GLU A 65 -5.00 -7.23 -10.66
CA GLU A 65 -4.48 -8.56 -11.04
C GLU A 65 -3.05 -8.88 -10.57
N SER A 66 -2.53 -8.22 -9.53
CA SER A 66 -1.30 -8.71 -8.86
C SER A 66 -1.64 -9.63 -7.69
N TYR A 67 -0.77 -10.60 -7.37
CA TYR A 67 -0.86 -11.47 -6.17
C TYR A 67 -1.14 -10.67 -4.88
N PHE A 68 -0.61 -9.45 -4.83
CA PHE A 68 -0.88 -8.44 -3.81
C PHE A 68 -2.37 -8.11 -3.66
N ILE A 69 -3.14 -7.97 -4.73
CA ILE A 69 -4.54 -7.49 -4.72
C ILE A 69 -5.53 -8.57 -4.26
N GLY A 70 -5.27 -9.84 -4.57
CA GLY A 70 -6.11 -10.95 -4.11
C GLY A 70 -6.22 -11.02 -2.59
N THR A 71 -5.12 -10.79 -1.88
CA THR A 71 -5.08 -10.78 -0.41
C THR A 71 -5.78 -9.56 0.20
N PHE A 72 -5.81 -8.42 -0.50
CA PHE A 72 -6.46 -7.19 -0.04
C PHE A 72 -7.99 -7.25 -0.14
N TYR A 73 -8.53 -7.70 -1.28
CA TYR A 73 -9.99 -7.79 -1.47
C TYR A 73 -10.61 -8.92 -0.65
N PHE A 74 -9.92 -10.06 -0.51
CA PHE A 74 -10.46 -11.23 0.17
C PHE A 74 -10.58 -11.06 1.69
N LYS A 75 -9.79 -10.16 2.29
CA LYS A 75 -9.76 -10.00 3.76
C LYS A 75 -10.75 -8.95 4.30
N GLY A 76 -11.47 -8.19 3.47
CA GLY A 76 -12.54 -7.28 3.91
C GLY A 76 -12.17 -6.22 4.95
N LEU A 77 -10.88 -5.99 5.18
CA LEU A 77 -10.37 -5.17 6.30
C LEU A 77 -10.02 -3.74 5.91
N PHE A 78 -9.91 -3.46 4.61
CA PHE A 78 -9.48 -2.16 4.09
C PHE A 78 -10.53 -1.59 3.14
N ARG A 79 -10.85 -0.30 3.32
CA ARG A 79 -11.71 0.47 2.41
C ARG A 79 -10.99 0.78 1.10
N GLY A 80 -9.66 0.77 1.08
CA GLY A 80 -8.85 0.90 -0.13
C GLY A 80 -7.39 1.23 0.15
N TYR A 81 -6.48 0.75 -0.70
CA TYR A 81 -5.10 1.23 -0.74
C TYR A 81 -4.91 2.13 -1.97
N ALA A 82 -3.97 3.05 -1.89
CA ALA A 82 -3.48 3.78 -3.05
C ALA A 82 -2.06 3.32 -3.34
N GLY A 83 -1.73 3.14 -4.62
CA GLY A 83 -0.38 2.79 -4.99
C GLY A 83 -0.09 3.08 -6.46
N GLU A 84 1.17 3.33 -6.73
CA GLU A 84 1.67 3.64 -8.07
C GLU A 84 2.75 2.63 -8.42
N MET A 85 2.65 2.00 -9.59
CA MET A 85 3.73 1.19 -10.13
C MET A 85 4.71 2.09 -10.89
N ILE A 86 5.99 1.92 -10.64
CA ILE A 86 7.07 2.69 -11.22
C ILE A 86 8.04 1.69 -11.84
N LYS A 87 8.38 1.89 -13.11
CA LYS A 87 9.54 1.24 -13.71
C LYS A 87 10.76 2.15 -13.54
N ASP A 88 11.78 1.63 -12.88
CA ASP A 88 13.04 2.32 -12.70
C ASP A 88 13.87 2.28 -13.99
N GLU A 89 14.33 3.44 -14.47
CA GLU A 89 15.20 3.52 -15.64
C GLU A 89 16.60 2.96 -15.39
N TYR A 90 17.08 2.95 -14.14
CA TYR A 90 18.43 2.50 -13.82
C TYR A 90 18.55 0.98 -13.78
N SER A 91 17.68 0.32 -13.02
CA SER A 91 17.70 -1.15 -12.87
C SER A 91 16.77 -1.89 -13.85
N GLY A 92 15.79 -1.20 -14.43
CA GLY A 92 14.70 -1.83 -15.18
C GLY A 92 13.68 -2.57 -14.29
N HIS A 93 13.88 -2.58 -12.97
CA HIS A 93 12.95 -3.19 -12.03
C HIS A 93 11.66 -2.38 -11.88
N PHE A 94 10.57 -3.09 -11.59
CA PHE A 94 9.30 -2.51 -11.20
C PHE A 94 9.23 -2.37 -9.68
N PHE A 95 8.95 -1.16 -9.23
CA PHE A 95 8.67 -0.79 -7.85
C PHE A 95 7.19 -0.43 -7.72
N ARG A 96 6.61 -0.62 -6.55
CA ARG A 96 5.25 -0.17 -6.26
C ARG A 96 5.23 0.64 -4.97
N ILE A 97 4.95 1.94 -5.09
CA ILE A 97 4.64 2.78 -3.93
C ILE A 97 3.29 2.33 -3.40
N VAL A 98 3.20 2.08 -2.09
CA VAL A 98 1.96 1.67 -1.43
C VAL A 98 1.69 2.57 -0.23
N ARG A 99 0.48 3.14 -0.19
CA ARG A 99 -0.08 3.85 0.96
C ARG A 99 -1.42 3.22 1.35
N PHE A 100 -1.54 2.83 2.61
CA PHE A 100 -2.76 2.24 3.15
C PHE A 100 -3.73 3.32 3.65
N ASP A 101 -4.99 2.95 3.71
CA ASP A 101 -6.24 3.70 3.89
C ASP A 101 -6.15 4.96 4.76
N ALA A 102 -5.51 4.89 5.93
CA ALA A 102 -5.35 6.05 6.82
C ALA A 102 -4.65 7.25 6.13
N TYR A 103 -3.87 6.97 5.09
CA TYR A 103 -3.12 7.93 4.29
C TYR A 103 -3.25 7.69 2.77
N GLY A 104 -3.95 6.62 2.36
CA GLY A 104 -4.10 6.18 0.98
C GLY A 104 -5.01 7.10 0.18
N ASP A 105 -6.12 7.54 0.75
CA ASP A 105 -7.08 8.44 0.08
C ASP A 105 -6.45 9.80 -0.30
N LYS A 106 -5.41 10.21 0.45
CA LYS A 106 -4.63 11.41 0.16
C LYS A 106 -3.69 11.22 -1.04
N PHE A 107 -3.30 9.98 -1.35
CA PHE A 107 -2.40 9.64 -2.45
C PHE A 107 -3.16 9.47 -3.76
N SER A 108 -3.31 10.60 -4.46
CA SER A 108 -4.16 10.72 -5.65
C SER A 108 -3.34 10.96 -6.93
N ARG A 109 -4.01 10.88 -8.09
CA ARG A 109 -3.41 11.13 -9.42
C ARG A 109 -2.56 12.41 -9.51
N PRO A 110 -2.98 13.58 -8.98
CA PRO A 110 -2.15 14.79 -8.94
C PRO A 110 -0.75 14.58 -8.33
N GLN A 111 -0.66 13.71 -7.32
CA GLN A 111 0.59 13.41 -6.63
C GLN A 111 1.52 12.55 -7.49
N THR A 112 0.96 11.58 -8.22
CA THR A 112 1.68 10.76 -9.20
C THR A 112 2.36 11.62 -10.27
N TYR A 113 1.69 12.64 -10.82
CA TYR A 113 2.30 13.51 -11.83
C TYR A 113 3.52 14.29 -11.31
N LYS A 114 3.61 14.53 -9.99
CA LYS A 114 4.76 15.22 -9.38
C LYS A 114 5.99 14.33 -9.23
N ILE A 115 5.81 13.01 -9.23
CA ILE A 115 6.93 12.05 -9.18
C ILE A 115 7.41 11.63 -10.57
N GLU A 116 6.63 11.88 -11.63
CA GLU A 116 7.04 11.65 -13.01
C GLU A 116 8.34 12.40 -13.36
N ASN A 117 9.21 11.75 -14.13
CA ASN A 117 10.53 12.27 -14.51
C ASN A 117 11.46 12.60 -13.32
N GLN A 118 11.10 12.30 -12.09
CA GLN A 118 11.94 12.58 -10.93
C GLN A 118 12.87 11.41 -10.62
N GLU A 119 14.00 11.72 -10.00
CA GLU A 119 14.75 10.73 -9.25
C GLU A 119 14.22 10.67 -7.82
N LEU A 120 14.02 9.47 -7.32
CA LEU A 120 13.58 9.20 -5.97
C LEU A 120 14.65 8.44 -5.20
N ILE A 121 14.75 8.71 -3.90
CA ILE A 121 15.38 7.80 -2.94
C ILE A 121 14.24 7.03 -2.28
N VAL A 122 14.26 5.71 -2.41
CA VAL A 122 13.25 4.79 -1.84
C VAL A 122 13.88 3.89 -0.80
N LYS A 123 13.12 3.54 0.25
CA LYS A 123 13.52 2.49 1.20
C LYS A 123 12.85 1.19 0.82
N VAL A 124 13.66 0.18 0.57
CA VAL A 124 13.21 -1.14 0.09
C VAL A 124 13.75 -2.27 0.94
N ASP A 125 13.00 -3.36 0.97
CA ASP A 125 13.40 -4.59 1.62
C ASP A 125 14.55 -5.25 0.84
N PRO A 126 15.73 -5.47 1.45
CA PRO A 126 16.84 -6.13 0.77
C PRO A 126 16.53 -7.56 0.32
N LEU A 127 15.59 -8.25 0.98
CA LEU A 127 15.19 -9.59 0.55
C LEU A 127 14.45 -9.55 -0.80
N GLN A 128 13.58 -8.56 -1.00
CA GLN A 128 12.91 -8.34 -2.28
C GLN A 128 13.88 -7.85 -3.35
N LEU A 129 14.78 -6.91 -3.00
CA LEU A 129 15.71 -6.36 -4.00
C LEU A 129 16.66 -7.43 -4.58
N ASN A 130 17.03 -8.42 -3.77
CA ASN A 130 18.02 -9.44 -4.15
C ASN A 130 17.40 -10.75 -4.70
N ASP A 131 16.08 -10.92 -4.63
CA ASP A 131 15.39 -12.10 -5.16
C ASP A 131 14.86 -11.82 -6.57
N LYS A 132 15.31 -12.64 -7.54
CA LYS A 132 14.94 -12.56 -8.96
C LYS A 132 13.44 -12.71 -9.24
N LYS A 133 12.66 -13.21 -8.27
CA LYS A 133 11.20 -13.27 -8.37
C LYS A 133 10.55 -11.90 -8.27
N PHE A 134 11.23 -10.91 -7.68
CA PHE A 134 10.74 -9.55 -7.53
C PHE A 134 11.32 -8.61 -8.60
N GLY A 135 10.86 -7.36 -8.61
CA GLY A 135 11.27 -6.37 -9.60
C GLY A 135 10.61 -6.58 -10.96
N THR A 136 9.61 -7.45 -11.05
CA THR A 136 8.81 -7.69 -12.25
C THR A 136 7.47 -6.97 -12.15
N LYS A 137 6.77 -6.78 -13.26
CA LYS A 137 5.43 -6.17 -13.30
C LYS A 137 4.42 -6.95 -12.44
N GLN A 138 4.49 -8.28 -12.44
CA GLN A 138 3.60 -9.15 -11.66
C GLN A 138 3.98 -9.18 -10.17
N ASN A 139 5.26 -8.99 -9.85
CA ASN A 139 5.78 -9.01 -8.49
C ASN A 139 6.75 -7.82 -8.29
N PRO A 140 6.21 -6.59 -8.15
CA PRO A 140 7.04 -5.40 -7.99
C PRO A 140 7.65 -5.36 -6.58
N ILE A 141 8.78 -4.66 -6.46
CA ILE A 141 9.40 -4.38 -5.16
C ILE A 141 8.54 -3.34 -4.44
N LEU A 142 8.14 -3.61 -3.21
CA LEU A 142 7.24 -2.73 -2.46
C LEU A 142 8.00 -1.57 -1.82
N VAL A 143 7.42 -0.37 -1.93
CA VAL A 143 7.97 0.87 -1.41
C VAL A 143 6.94 1.52 -0.48
N PHE A 144 7.28 1.64 0.80
CA PHE A 144 6.42 2.31 1.80
C PHE A 144 6.96 3.68 2.22
N TRP A 145 8.18 4.01 1.80
CA TRP A 145 8.81 5.31 2.03
C TRP A 145 9.65 5.73 0.83
N TYR A 146 9.54 7.01 0.49
CA TYR A 146 10.30 7.63 -0.59
C TYR A 146 10.48 9.12 -0.34
N LYS A 147 11.47 9.72 -1.00
CA LYS A 147 11.63 11.18 -1.15
C LYS A 147 12.23 11.52 -2.51
N GLY A 148 12.14 12.76 -2.95
CA GLY A 148 12.90 13.21 -4.12
C GLY A 148 14.40 13.20 -3.82
N ALA A 149 15.20 12.70 -4.77
CA ALA A 149 16.64 12.61 -4.61
C ALA A 149 17.34 13.97 -4.68
N ASN A 150 16.81 14.87 -5.51
CA ASN A 150 17.42 16.15 -5.84
C ASN A 150 16.63 17.36 -5.32
N LYS A 151 15.36 17.17 -4.94
CA LYS A 151 14.49 18.22 -4.38
C LYS A 151 13.34 17.62 -3.58
N GLU A 152 12.74 18.42 -2.71
CA GLU A 152 11.48 18.06 -2.07
C GLU A 152 10.34 17.99 -3.10
N LEU A 153 9.46 17.02 -2.91
CA LEU A 153 8.32 16.78 -3.79
C LEU A 153 7.08 17.29 -3.07
N MET A 154 6.61 18.46 -3.48
CA MET A 154 5.48 19.13 -2.87
C MET A 154 4.26 19.06 -3.79
N THR A 155 3.07 18.98 -3.21
CA THR A 155 1.79 19.13 -3.91
C THR A 155 0.88 20.07 -3.14
N GLU A 156 -0.09 20.65 -3.82
CA GLU A 156 -1.22 21.32 -3.18
C GLU A 156 -2.31 20.29 -2.90
N MET A 157 -2.89 20.34 -1.71
CA MET A 157 -4.05 19.56 -1.31
C MET A 157 -5.15 20.50 -0.80
N GLU A 158 -6.38 20.25 -1.24
CA GLU A 158 -7.54 20.96 -0.71
C GLU A 158 -7.76 20.58 0.75
N THR A 159 -7.88 21.57 1.63
CA THR A 159 -8.06 21.35 3.08
C THR A 159 -9.49 20.94 3.44
N GLY A 160 -10.44 21.16 2.53
CA GLY A 160 -11.88 21.06 2.77
C GLY A 160 -12.50 22.33 3.36
N GLU A 161 -11.67 23.35 3.63
CA GLU A 161 -12.11 24.67 4.07
C GLU A 161 -12.34 25.60 2.87
N ARG A 162 -13.14 26.64 3.09
CA ARG A 162 -13.44 27.65 2.08
C ARG A 162 -13.18 29.05 2.61
N GLU A 163 -12.63 29.91 1.76
CA GLU A 163 -12.58 31.35 1.97
C GLU A 163 -14.00 31.93 2.04
N GLU A 164 -14.15 33.14 2.59
CA GLU A 164 -15.44 33.85 2.65
C GLU A 164 -16.08 34.05 1.26
N ASN A 165 -15.27 34.11 0.21
CA ASN A 165 -15.71 34.23 -1.19
C ASN A 165 -16.12 32.88 -1.83
N GLY A 166 -16.05 31.77 -1.09
CA GLY A 166 -16.41 30.42 -1.54
C GLY A 166 -15.28 29.63 -2.24
N ARG A 167 -14.07 30.18 -2.40
CA ARG A 167 -12.93 29.44 -2.95
C ARG A 167 -12.39 28.42 -1.96
N SER A 168 -12.02 27.24 -2.46
CA SER A 168 -11.35 26.21 -1.66
C SER A 168 -9.96 26.66 -1.23
N ILE A 169 -9.61 26.36 0.01
CA ILE A 169 -8.28 26.61 0.56
C ILE A 169 -7.40 25.40 0.26
N TYR A 170 -6.18 25.68 -0.18
CA TYR A 170 -5.17 24.67 -0.49
C TYR A 170 -3.98 24.83 0.45
N GLU A 171 -3.42 23.70 0.87
CA GLU A 171 -2.17 23.64 1.62
C GLU A 171 -1.08 22.95 0.80
N HIS A 172 0.17 23.42 0.95
CA HIS A 172 1.32 22.73 0.39
C HIS A 172 1.73 21.60 1.32
N VAL A 173 1.67 20.37 0.81
CA VAL A 173 2.06 19.16 1.56
C VAL A 173 3.23 18.46 0.90
N LEU A 174 4.08 17.87 1.73
CA LEU A 174 5.17 17.01 1.29
C LEU A 174 4.60 15.66 0.84
N LEU A 175 5.00 15.21 -0.35
CA LEU A 175 4.60 13.92 -0.91
C LEU A 175 5.34 12.74 -0.28
N SER A 176 6.53 12.95 0.27
CA SER A 176 7.27 11.93 1.00
C SER A 176 6.48 11.48 2.24
N PRO A 177 6.35 10.17 2.53
CA PRO A 177 5.65 9.72 3.72
C PRO A 177 6.31 10.24 5.00
N THR A 178 5.51 10.70 5.96
CA THR A 178 6.03 10.98 7.31
C THR A 178 6.48 9.69 7.98
N GLU A 179 7.28 9.78 9.04
CA GLU A 179 7.71 8.57 9.79
C GLU A 179 6.51 7.78 10.33
N LYS A 180 5.45 8.48 10.78
CA LYS A 180 4.20 7.85 11.24
C LYS A 180 3.50 7.11 10.10
N GLU A 181 3.44 7.70 8.91
CA GLU A 181 2.85 7.09 7.72
C GLU A 181 3.64 5.85 7.28
N TYR A 182 4.96 5.96 7.26
CA TYR A 182 5.84 4.85 6.90
C TYR A 182 5.66 3.66 7.84
N ARG A 183 5.71 3.91 9.15
CA ARG A 183 5.47 2.89 10.18
C ARG A 183 4.12 2.21 10.04
N TYR A 184 3.07 3.00 9.83
CA TYR A 184 1.73 2.48 9.60
C TYR A 184 1.66 1.58 8.37
N ASN A 185 2.21 2.04 7.23
CA ASN A 185 2.21 1.26 5.99
C ASN A 185 2.97 -0.06 6.14
N VAL A 186 4.13 -0.05 6.81
CA VAL A 186 4.90 -1.25 7.12
C VAL A 186 4.11 -2.18 8.03
N GLU A 187 3.49 -1.66 9.09
CA GLU A 187 2.66 -2.47 9.99
C GLU A 187 1.52 -3.16 9.25
N GLN A 188 0.81 -2.41 8.37
CA GLN A 188 -0.29 -2.97 7.60
C GLN A 188 0.21 -4.08 6.66
N TYR A 189 1.33 -3.85 5.97
CA TYR A 189 1.95 -4.86 5.13
C TYR A 189 2.31 -6.13 5.93
N LEU A 190 3.07 -5.98 7.02
CA LEU A 190 3.52 -7.12 7.82
C LEU A 190 2.34 -7.90 8.43
N THR A 191 1.33 -7.20 8.93
CA THR A 191 0.19 -7.80 9.66
C THR A 191 -0.77 -8.50 8.72
N TYR A 192 -1.05 -7.90 7.56
CA TYR A 192 -2.19 -8.30 6.73
C TYR A 192 -1.82 -8.87 5.38
N VAL A 193 -0.70 -8.42 4.81
CA VAL A 193 -0.34 -8.68 3.42
C VAL A 193 0.76 -9.73 3.30
N MET A 194 1.81 -9.64 4.12
CA MET A 194 2.91 -10.59 4.10
C MET A 194 2.37 -12.02 4.38
N PRO A 195 2.70 -13.00 3.52
CA PRO A 195 2.36 -14.40 3.76
C PRO A 195 2.86 -14.86 5.13
N LYS A 196 2.06 -15.69 5.82
CA LYS A 196 2.41 -16.15 7.18
C LYS A 196 3.70 -16.95 7.23
N GLU A 197 3.91 -17.77 6.22
CA GLU A 197 5.07 -18.64 6.08
C GLU A 197 6.33 -17.78 5.93
N GLU A 198 6.27 -16.76 5.07
CA GLU A 198 7.32 -15.76 4.90
C GLU A 198 7.56 -14.99 6.21
N PHE A 199 6.50 -14.51 6.87
CA PHE A 199 6.60 -13.79 8.14
C PHE A 199 7.26 -14.63 9.24
N LYS A 200 6.89 -15.91 9.36
CA LYS A 200 7.49 -16.84 10.33
C LYS A 200 8.95 -17.09 10.03
N GLN A 201 9.29 -17.39 8.77
CA GLN A 201 10.67 -17.61 8.34
C GLN A 201 11.54 -16.38 8.63
N ARG A 202 11.02 -15.18 8.37
CA ARG A 202 11.75 -13.94 8.57
C ARG A 202 11.98 -13.57 10.03
N PHE A 203 10.95 -13.72 10.87
CA PHE A 203 10.95 -13.09 12.19
C PHE A 203 10.90 -14.06 13.38
N LYS A 204 10.42 -15.29 13.20
CA LYS A 204 10.18 -16.23 14.31
C LYS A 204 11.11 -17.43 14.33
N ASN A 205 11.64 -17.84 13.18
CA ASN A 205 12.51 -19.00 13.06
C ASN A 205 13.99 -18.61 12.98
N LYS A 206 14.41 -17.65 13.83
CA LYS A 206 15.82 -17.25 13.96
C LYS A 206 16.56 -18.20 14.89
#